data_AF-A0A530YT89-F1
#
_entry.id   AF-A0A530YT89-F1
#
_cell.length_a   1.000
_cell.length_b   1.000
_cell.length_c   1.000
_cell.angle_alpha   90.00
_cell.angle_beta   90.00
_cell.angle_gamma   90.00
#
_symmetry.space_group_name_H-M   'P 1'
#
loop_
_entity.id
_entity.type
_entity.pdbx_description
1 polymer ?
#
loop_
_entity_poly.entity_id
_entity_poly.type
_entity_poly.pdbx_seq_one_letter_code
_entity_poly.pdbx_strand_id
1 'polypeptide(L)'
;MADAGMLRFHVPEPEVRPGGTPDFSDVTIPKAGSVPRPETDVDPRDVRDLAFSIIRVLNRAGEAVGPWAGLLSDDELLEGLRHMMTLRSFDARMQMAQRQGKTSFYMQHLG
;
A
#
# COMPACT_ATOMS: atom_id res chain seq x y z
N MET A 1 43.08 18.24 12.02
CA MET A 1 42.30 17.59 10.95
C MET A 1 41.38 16.61 11.65
N ALA A 2 40.06 16.78 11.52
CA ALA A 2 39.08 15.95 12.22
C ALA A 2 39.22 14.49 11.76
N ASP A 3 39.27 13.58 12.73
CA ASP A 3 39.31 12.13 12.56
C ASP A 3 38.07 11.68 11.78
N ALA A 4 38.22 11.48 10.47
CA ALA A 4 37.16 10.95 9.63
C ALA A 4 37.04 9.45 9.96
N GLY A 5 36.10 9.12 10.84
CA GLY A 5 35.94 7.78 11.40
C GLY A 5 35.96 6.67 10.36
N MET A 6 36.45 5.50 10.76
CA MET A 6 36.65 4.34 9.89
C MET A 6 35.36 3.95 9.14
N LEU A 7 35.47 3.81 7.81
CA LEU A 7 34.37 3.36 6.98
C LEU A 7 33.91 1.96 7.39
N ARG A 8 32.60 1.72 7.34
CA ARG A 8 32.00 0.42 7.64
C ARG A 8 31.07 -0.03 6.53
N PHE A 9 31.00 -1.34 6.31
CA PHE A 9 30.01 -1.96 5.44
C PHE A 9 28.65 -1.94 6.12
N HIS A 10 27.64 -1.39 5.45
CA HIS A 10 26.28 -1.31 5.96
C HIS A 10 25.42 -2.42 5.34
N VAL A 11 24.84 -3.26 6.19
CA VAL A 11 23.85 -4.27 5.80
C VAL A 11 22.50 -3.82 6.37
N PRO A 12 21.52 -3.44 5.55
CA PRO A 12 20.18 -3.14 6.03
C PRO A 12 19.56 -4.35 6.70
N GLU A 13 18.95 -4.14 7.86
CA GLU A 13 18.21 -5.17 8.57
C GLU A 13 16.72 -4.83 8.57
N PRO A 14 15.83 -5.86 8.57
CA PRO A 14 14.41 -5.60 8.76
C PRO A 14 14.17 -5.01 10.15
N GLU A 15 13.27 -4.03 10.23
CA GLU A 15 12.93 -3.33 11.47
C GLU A 15 12.48 -4.29 12.58
N VAL A 16 11.76 -5.36 12.21
CA VAL A 16 11.21 -6.32 13.17
C VAL A 16 11.46 -7.77 12.74
N ARG A 17 11.88 -8.59 13.71
CA ARG A 17 12.10 -10.04 13.59
C ARG A 17 10.92 -10.81 14.22
N PRO A 18 10.75 -12.10 13.92
CA PRO A 18 9.77 -12.95 14.61
C PRO A 18 9.94 -12.88 16.14
N GLY A 19 8.85 -12.58 16.85
CA GLY A 19 8.85 -12.36 18.30
C GLY A 19 8.96 -10.90 18.74
N GLY A 20 9.27 -9.97 17.83
CA GLY A 20 9.16 -8.53 18.07
C GLY A 20 7.76 -7.98 17.83
N THR A 21 7.54 -6.71 18.19
CA THR A 21 6.31 -5.97 17.87
C THR A 21 6.56 -5.08 16.65
N PRO A 22 5.79 -5.22 15.54
CA PRO A 22 5.87 -4.33 14.40
C PRO A 22 5.69 -2.86 14.79
N ASP A 23 6.62 -2.00 14.38
CA ASP A 23 6.47 -0.55 14.42
C ASP A 23 6.33 -0.06 12.97
N PHE A 24 5.43 0.89 12.74
CA PHE A 24 5.20 1.50 11.43
C PHE A 24 5.31 3.03 11.49
N SER A 25 5.90 3.57 12.56
CA SER A 25 6.06 5.01 12.77
C SER A 25 6.81 5.71 11.64
N ASP A 26 7.71 4.98 10.97
CA ASP A 26 8.54 5.51 9.87
C ASP A 26 7.73 5.70 8.58
N VAL A 27 6.56 5.06 8.46
CA VAL A 27 5.62 5.31 7.39
C VAL A 27 4.80 6.55 7.72
N THR A 28 5.21 7.70 7.20
CA THR A 28 4.45 8.95 7.36
C THR A 28 3.18 8.91 6.51
N ILE A 29 2.04 8.58 7.14
CA ILE A 29 0.74 8.54 6.48
C ILE A 29 0.07 9.92 6.57
N PRO A 30 -0.09 10.66 5.47
CA PRO A 30 -0.76 11.95 5.47
C PRO A 30 -2.25 11.82 5.78
N LYS A 31 -2.87 12.94 6.14
CA LYS A 31 -4.33 13.01 6.30
C LYS A 31 -4.99 12.70 4.95
N ALA A 32 -6.09 11.95 4.98
CA ALA A 32 -6.85 11.69 3.77
C ALA A 32 -7.27 13.01 3.11
N GLY A 33 -7.15 13.09 1.78
CA GLY A 33 -7.50 14.26 0.99
C GLY A 33 -6.51 15.43 1.06
N SER A 34 -5.42 15.35 1.83
CA SER A 34 -4.45 16.46 1.92
C SER A 34 -3.51 16.57 0.71
N VAL A 35 -3.37 15.49 -0.06
CA VAL A 35 -2.49 15.45 -1.24
C VAL A 35 -3.24 16.01 -2.44
N PRO A 36 -2.70 17.01 -3.17
CA PRO A 36 -3.37 17.61 -4.31
C PRO A 36 -3.52 16.60 -5.45
N ARG A 37 -4.45 16.88 -6.36
CA ARG A 37 -4.57 16.20 -7.64
C ARG A 37 -4.14 17.17 -8.75
N PRO A 38 -2.90 17.08 -9.24
CA PRO A 38 -2.46 17.86 -10.39
C PRO A 38 -3.20 17.45 -11.67
N GLU A 39 -3.10 18.30 -12.69
CA GLU A 39 -3.53 17.95 -14.04
C GLU A 39 -2.65 16.84 -14.63
N THR A 40 -3.18 16.09 -15.59
CA THR A 40 -2.48 14.94 -16.19
C THR A 40 -1.26 15.32 -17.01
N ASP A 41 -1.15 16.58 -17.42
CA ASP A 41 -0.06 17.15 -18.22
C ASP A 41 0.93 18.01 -17.39
N VAL A 42 0.84 17.96 -16.05
CA VAL A 42 1.74 18.68 -15.14
C VAL A 42 3.21 18.35 -15.40
N ASP A 43 4.08 19.34 -15.22
CA ASP A 43 5.53 19.12 -15.29
C ASP A 43 5.99 18.18 -14.16
N PRO A 44 6.76 17.12 -14.43
CA PRO A 44 7.27 16.22 -13.41
C PRO A 44 8.01 16.92 -12.26
N ARG A 45 8.62 18.08 -12.53
CA ARG A 45 9.33 18.88 -11.51
C ARG A 45 8.40 19.44 -10.45
N ASP A 46 7.14 19.71 -10.80
CA ASP A 46 6.15 20.32 -9.92
C ASP A 46 5.44 19.28 -9.04
N VAL A 47 5.62 17.98 -9.32
CA VAL A 47 4.99 16.86 -8.59
C VAL A 47 5.97 15.97 -7.86
N ARG A 48 7.24 16.39 -7.72
CA ARG A 48 8.28 15.61 -7.04
C ARG A 48 7.86 15.19 -5.63
N ASP A 49 7.15 16.05 -4.91
CA ASP A 49 6.69 15.78 -3.54
C ASP A 49 5.66 14.64 -3.47
N LEU A 50 4.91 14.39 -4.55
CA LEU A 50 3.96 13.26 -4.60
C LEU A 50 4.67 11.91 -4.51
N ALA A 51 5.91 11.80 -4.99
CA ALA A 51 6.70 10.57 -4.91
C ALA A 51 7.12 10.20 -3.47
N PHE A 52 7.08 11.16 -2.56
CA PHE A 52 7.40 10.99 -1.13
C PHE A 52 6.16 11.11 -0.23
N SER A 53 4.96 11.05 -0.83
CA SER A 53 3.69 11.13 -0.13
C SER A 53 2.79 9.94 -0.48
N ILE A 54 1.61 9.88 0.14
CA ILE A 54 0.61 8.84 -0.11
C ILE A 54 -0.70 9.52 -0.47
N ILE A 55 -1.19 9.27 -1.68
CA ILE A 55 -2.54 9.68 -2.07
C ILE A 55 -3.54 8.77 -1.34
N ARG A 56 -4.32 9.37 -0.44
CA ARG A 56 -5.32 8.67 0.37
C ARG A 56 -6.65 9.39 0.27
N VAL A 57 -7.70 8.68 -0.16
CA VAL A 57 -9.05 9.24 -0.35
C VAL A 57 -9.94 9.00 0.86
N LEU A 58 -9.97 7.77 1.39
CA LEU A 58 -10.83 7.42 2.52
C LEU A 58 -10.20 7.81 3.85
N ASN A 59 -10.93 8.59 4.65
CA ASN A 59 -10.54 8.92 6.02
C ASN A 59 -10.80 7.75 6.99
N ARG A 60 -10.61 7.96 8.30
CA ARG A 60 -10.82 6.90 9.31
C ARG A 60 -12.30 6.57 9.56
N ALA A 61 -13.22 7.46 9.18
CA ALA A 61 -14.66 7.22 9.21
C ALA A 61 -15.18 6.53 7.92
N GLY A 62 -14.31 6.29 6.94
CA GLY A 62 -14.69 5.69 5.65
C GLY A 62 -15.27 6.70 4.65
N GLU A 63 -15.12 8.00 4.91
CA GLU A 63 -15.63 9.05 4.03
C GLU A 63 -14.57 9.40 2.98
N ALA A 64 -15.00 9.60 1.73
CA ALA A 64 -14.14 10.07 0.65
C ALA A 64 -13.92 11.58 0.75
N VAL A 65 -12.66 12.01 0.88
CA VAL A 65 -12.30 13.42 1.09
C VAL A 65 -11.19 13.89 0.15
N GLY A 66 -11.19 15.19 -0.14
CA GLY A 66 -10.14 15.86 -0.93
C GLY A 66 -10.33 15.78 -2.45
N PRO A 67 -9.35 16.26 -3.22
CA PRO A 67 -9.48 16.47 -4.68
C PRO A 67 -9.49 15.17 -5.49
N TRP A 68 -9.12 14.05 -4.87
CA TRP A 68 -9.18 12.72 -5.45
C TRP A 68 -10.51 11.99 -5.18
N ALA A 69 -11.44 12.58 -4.41
CA ALA A 69 -12.73 11.99 -4.12
C ALA A 69 -13.73 12.16 -5.27
N GLY A 70 -14.70 11.24 -5.38
CA GLY A 70 -15.83 11.34 -6.32
C GLY A 70 -15.48 11.07 -7.78
N LEU A 71 -14.36 10.40 -8.06
CA LEU A 71 -13.91 10.08 -9.43
C LEU A 71 -14.48 8.78 -9.97
N LEU A 72 -15.12 8.00 -9.11
CA LEU A 72 -15.75 6.74 -9.44
C LEU A 72 -17.23 6.84 -9.09
N SER A 73 -18.05 6.25 -9.95
CA SER A 73 -19.46 5.99 -9.68
C SER A 73 -19.64 4.88 -8.65
N ASP A 74 -20.82 4.84 -8.02
CA ASP A 74 -21.18 3.78 -7.08
C ASP A 74 -21.13 2.38 -7.73
N ASP A 75 -21.46 2.30 -9.03
CA ASP A 75 -21.41 1.05 -9.79
C ASP A 75 -19.97 0.55 -9.98
N GLU A 76 -19.03 1.44 -10.31
CA GLU A 76 -17.60 1.11 -10.44
C GLU A 76 -17.02 0.67 -9.08
N LEU A 77 -17.39 1.36 -7.99
CA LEU A 77 -16.98 0.98 -6.63
C LEU A 77 -17.52 -0.41 -6.24
N LEU A 78 -18.78 -0.68 -6.57
CA LEU A 78 -19.41 -1.97 -6.29
C LEU A 78 -18.80 -3.11 -7.12
N GLU A 79 -18.46 -2.84 -8.39
CA GLU A 79 -17.72 -3.77 -9.24
C GLU A 79 -16.32 -4.06 -8.65
N GLY A 80 -15.58 -3.03 -8.26
CA GLY A 80 -14.29 -3.19 -7.58
C GLY A 80 -14.38 -4.05 -6.32
N LEU A 81 -15.41 -3.84 -5.49
CA LEU A 81 -15.67 -4.67 -4.31
C LEU A 81 -15.95 -6.12 -4.67
N ARG A 82 -16.74 -6.39 -5.72
CA ARG A 82 -16.98 -7.75 -6.21
C ARG A 82 -15.69 -8.43 -6.65
N HIS A 83 -14.81 -7.72 -7.36
CA HIS A 83 -13.50 -8.25 -7.75
C HIS A 83 -12.64 -8.60 -6.53
N MET A 84 -12.52 -7.71 -5.54
CA MET A 84 -11.77 -7.96 -4.30
C MET A 84 -12.32 -9.18 -3.53
N MET A 85 -13.64 -9.30 -3.40
CA MET A 85 -14.28 -10.42 -2.69
C MET A 85 -14.16 -11.74 -3.45
N THR A 86 -14.23 -11.69 -4.78
CA THR A 86 -14.03 -12.86 -5.64
C THR A 86 -12.61 -13.38 -5.48
N LEU A 87 -11.60 -12.51 -5.58
CA LEU A 87 -10.19 -12.90 -5.42
C LEU A 87 -9.92 -13.49 -4.04
N ARG A 88 -10.41 -12.86 -2.97
CA ARG A 88 -10.25 -13.37 -1.60
C ARG A 88 -10.90 -14.74 -1.39
N SER A 89 -12.10 -14.93 -1.95
CA SER A 89 -12.83 -16.21 -1.84
C SER A 89 -12.13 -17.32 -2.65
N PHE A 90 -11.58 -16.96 -3.80
CA PHE A 90 -10.79 -17.84 -4.63
C PHE A 90 -9.49 -18.26 -3.93
N ASP A 91 -8.74 -17.31 -3.38
CA ASP A 91 -7.52 -17.54 -2.60
C ASP A 91 -7.74 -18.56 -1.48
N ALA A 92 -8.82 -18.40 -0.71
CA ALA A 92 -9.13 -19.30 0.38
C ALA A 92 -9.37 -20.75 -0.11
N ARG A 93 -10.09 -20.91 -1.23
CA ARG A 93 -10.38 -22.23 -1.81
C ARG A 93 -9.13 -22.88 -2.39
N MET A 94 -8.30 -22.11 -3.09
CA MET A 94 -7.08 -22.62 -3.71
C MET A 94 -6.03 -22.98 -2.66
N GLN A 95 -5.90 -22.19 -1.59
CA GLN A 95 -5.03 -22.52 -0.47
C GLN A 95 -5.43 -23.86 0.19
N MET A 96 -6.73 -24.14 0.28
CA MET A 96 -7.24 -25.42 0.78
C MET A 96 -7.03 -26.56 -0.22
N ALA A 97 -7.22 -26.32 -1.52
CA ALA A 97 -6.95 -27.30 -2.56
C ALA A 97 -5.48 -27.72 -2.58
N GLN A 98 -4.57 -26.77 -2.40
CA GLN A 98 -3.12 -27.02 -2.29
C GLN A 98 -2.80 -27.91 -1.09
N ARG A 99 -3.38 -27.62 0.08
CA ARG A 99 -3.20 -28.44 1.29
C ARG A 99 -3.76 -29.86 1.17
N GLN A 100 -4.73 -30.07 0.27
CA GLN A 100 -5.30 -31.38 -0.05
C GLN A 100 -4.57 -32.09 -1.20
N GLY A 101 -3.48 -31.52 -1.72
CA GLY A 101 -2.71 -32.10 -2.82
C GLY A 101 -3.39 -32.02 -4.19
N LYS A 102 -4.48 -31.26 -4.32
CA LYS A 102 -5.21 -31.06 -5.59
C LYS A 102 -4.47 -30.10 -6.53
N THR A 103 -3.61 -29.26 -5.99
CA THR A 103 -2.71 -28.37 -6.74
C THR A 103 -1.30 -28.47 -6.16
N SER A 104 -0.28 -28.44 -7.02
CA SER A 104 1.12 -28.57 -6.60
C SER A 104 1.63 -27.34 -5.85
N PHE A 105 1.14 -26.14 -6.21
CA PHE A 105 1.58 -24.87 -5.68
C PHE A 105 0.46 -23.82 -5.72
N TYR A 106 0.46 -22.88 -4.79
CA TYR A 106 -0.44 -21.72 -4.78
C TYR A 106 0.19 -20.55 -4.01
N MET A 107 -0.08 -19.30 -4.44
CA MET A 107 0.26 -18.07 -3.71
C MET A 107 -0.99 -17.22 -3.53
N GLN A 108 -1.18 -16.71 -2.31
CA GLN A 108 -2.30 -15.84 -1.97
C GLN A 108 -2.00 -14.38 -2.33
N HIS A 109 -3.06 -13.59 -2.50
CA HIS A 109 -3.05 -12.15 -2.73
C HIS A 109 -3.79 -11.44 -1.59
N LEU A 110 -3.58 -11.90 -0.34
CA LEU A 110 -4.26 -11.37 0.83
C LEU A 110 -3.60 -10.06 1.30
N GLY A 111 -4.39 -8.99 1.32
CA GLY A 111 -3.97 -7.67 1.81
C GLY A 111 -3.68 -6.76 0.64
#